data_AF-A0A2W2CQL5-F1
#
_entry.id   AF-A0A2W2CQL5-F1
#
_cell.length_a   1.000
_cell.length_b   1.000
_cell.length_c   1.000
_cell.angle_alpha   90.00
_cell.angle_beta   90.00
_cell.angle_gamma   90.00
#
_symmetry.space_group_name_H-M   'P 1'
#
loop_
_entity.id
_entity.type
_entity.pdbx_description
1 polymer ?
#
loop_
_entity_poly.entity_id
_entity_poly.type
_entity_poly.pdbx_seq_one_letter_code
_entity_poly.pdbx_strand_id
1 'polypeptide(L)'
;PPPEIADGDGAPALLGTAVPVQDSLAGAVFTHGEPMSDPDMQSAPYPDSPLRRLGYGPGLMVPLGAVPAVHGVLALAKRSGRLPFSAADRQMLHAFAGQAAIALELAETRRAAERLGLLEDRDRIAKDLHDVVIQLTLTVSGDGAVPGGARLRWHVPLPADPTAYGDRES
;
A
#
# COMPACT_ATOMS: atom_id res chain seq x y z
N PRO A 1 -4.99 -1.14 1.29
CA PRO A 1 -4.93 -2.60 1.00
C PRO A 1 -3.48 -2.96 0.67
N PRO A 2 -2.96 -4.12 1.10
CA PRO A 2 -1.66 -4.59 0.62
C PRO A 2 -1.68 -4.71 -0.91
N PRO A 3 -0.55 -4.52 -1.60
CA PRO A 3 -0.50 -4.67 -3.04
C PRO A 3 -0.83 -6.12 -3.43
N GLU A 4 -1.89 -6.31 -4.20
CA GLU A 4 -2.18 -7.57 -4.87
C GLU A 4 -1.31 -7.66 -6.12
N ILE A 5 -0.46 -8.68 -6.19
CA ILE A 5 0.45 -8.89 -7.32
C ILE A 5 0.28 -10.33 -7.79
N ALA A 6 0.01 -10.48 -9.08
CA ALA A 6 0.00 -11.76 -9.77
C ALA A 6 0.79 -11.59 -11.07
N ASP A 7 1.56 -12.60 -11.45
CA ASP A 7 2.33 -12.61 -12.68
C ASP A 7 2.17 -13.96 -13.40
N GLY A 8 2.23 -13.93 -14.74
CA GLY A 8 2.07 -15.08 -15.62
C GLY A 8 0.65 -15.36 -16.14
N ASP A 9 0.52 -16.45 -16.89
CA ASP A 9 -0.74 -16.87 -17.51
C ASP A 9 -1.83 -17.06 -16.46
N GLY A 10 -2.94 -16.31 -16.53
CA GLY A 10 -4.04 -16.35 -15.56
C GLY A 10 -3.96 -15.28 -14.47
N ALA A 11 -2.87 -14.50 -14.41
CA ALA A 11 -2.72 -13.41 -13.44
C ALA A 11 -3.87 -12.39 -13.44
N PRO A 12 -4.41 -11.92 -14.59
CA PRO A 12 -5.52 -10.97 -14.58
C PRO A 12 -6.80 -11.52 -13.95
N ALA A 13 -6.99 -12.85 -13.96
CA ALA A 13 -8.13 -13.50 -13.35
C ALA A 13 -7.93 -13.83 -11.86
N LEU A 14 -6.70 -13.69 -11.35
CA LEU A 14 -6.35 -13.86 -9.94
C LEU A 14 -6.35 -12.54 -9.17
N LEU A 15 -5.98 -11.44 -9.83
CA LEU A 15 -6.05 -10.10 -9.25
C LEU A 15 -7.49 -9.77 -8.83
N GLY A 16 -7.66 -9.20 -7.64
CA GLY A 16 -8.96 -8.87 -7.06
C GLY A 16 -9.77 -10.07 -6.57
N THR A 17 -9.26 -11.30 -6.71
CA THR A 17 -9.98 -12.49 -6.26
C THR A 17 -9.77 -12.74 -4.79
N ALA A 18 -10.85 -12.72 -4.01
CA ALA A 18 -10.82 -13.11 -2.61
C ALA A 18 -10.60 -14.62 -2.47
N VAL A 19 -9.65 -15.02 -1.63
CA VAL A 19 -9.45 -16.40 -1.19
C VAL A 19 -9.92 -16.51 0.25
N PRO A 20 -10.85 -17.42 0.58
CA PRO A 20 -11.33 -17.55 1.96
C PRO A 20 -10.19 -18.05 2.86
N VAL A 21 -10.08 -17.50 4.07
CA VAL A 21 -9.08 -17.97 5.07
C VAL A 21 -9.46 -19.34 5.61
N GLN A 22 -10.75 -19.62 5.71
CA GLN A 22 -11.26 -20.95 6.03
C GLN A 22 -11.36 -21.76 4.73
N ASP A 23 -11.15 -23.07 4.83
CA ASP A 23 -11.33 -24.00 3.71
C ASP A 23 -10.55 -23.65 2.45
N SER A 24 -9.31 -23.16 2.62
CA SER A 24 -8.35 -23.01 1.53
C SER A 24 -6.93 -23.34 1.96
N LEU A 25 -6.12 -23.81 1.01
CA LEU A 25 -4.69 -24.06 1.22
C LEU A 25 -3.94 -22.78 1.63
N ALA A 26 -4.27 -21.65 0.99
CA ALA A 26 -3.68 -20.35 1.32
C ALA A 26 -4.05 -19.90 2.73
N GLY A 27 -5.30 -20.11 3.13
CA GLY A 27 -5.78 -19.83 4.48
C GLY A 27 -5.06 -20.66 5.54
N ALA A 28 -4.86 -21.96 5.29
CA ALA A 28 -4.09 -22.83 6.17
C ALA A 28 -2.64 -22.35 6.34
N VAL A 29 -1.97 -21.95 5.25
CA VAL A 29 -0.62 -21.36 5.30
C VAL A 29 -0.61 -20.05 6.08
N PHE A 30 -1.60 -19.20 5.85
CA PHE A 30 -1.74 -17.92 6.54
C PHE A 30 -1.93 -18.10 8.06
N THR A 31 -2.77 -19.05 8.47
CA THR A 31 -3.09 -19.29 9.88
C THR A 31 -1.96 -20.00 10.64
N HIS A 32 -1.34 -21.02 10.05
CA HIS A 32 -0.31 -21.82 10.73
C HIS A 32 1.09 -21.24 10.57
N GLY A 33 1.33 -20.41 9.54
CA GLY A 33 2.66 -19.89 9.23
C GLY A 33 3.63 -20.95 8.74
N GLU A 34 3.13 -22.03 8.14
CA GLU A 34 3.94 -23.14 7.63
C GLU A 34 3.79 -23.28 6.11
N PRO A 35 4.88 -23.55 5.36
CA PRO A 35 4.83 -23.89 3.94
C PRO A 35 3.95 -25.10 3.65
N MET A 36 3.05 -25.00 2.67
CA MET A 36 2.22 -26.12 2.23
C MET A 36 2.29 -26.29 0.72
N SER A 37 2.18 -27.54 0.27
CA SER A 37 2.16 -27.89 -1.14
C SER A 37 1.15 -29.00 -1.37
N ASP A 38 0.46 -28.95 -2.49
CA ASP A 38 -0.41 -30.02 -2.92
C ASP A 38 -0.04 -30.40 -4.37
N PRO A 39 0.07 -31.70 -4.67
CA PRO A 39 0.50 -32.17 -5.98
C PRO A 39 -0.53 -31.88 -7.09
N ASP A 40 -1.80 -31.67 -6.74
CA ASP A 40 -2.87 -31.41 -7.70
C ASP A 40 -4.10 -30.69 -7.10
N MET A 41 -4.18 -29.36 -7.30
CA MET A 41 -5.30 -28.52 -6.87
C MET A 41 -6.64 -28.89 -7.52
N GLN A 42 -6.64 -29.70 -8.58
CA GLN A 42 -7.89 -30.17 -9.18
C GLN A 42 -8.61 -31.20 -8.30
N SER A 43 -7.85 -31.97 -7.52
CA SER A 43 -8.35 -33.00 -6.61
C SER A 43 -8.31 -32.58 -5.13
N ALA A 44 -7.68 -31.44 -4.82
CA ALA A 44 -7.63 -30.89 -3.48
C ALA A 44 -9.04 -30.62 -2.89
N PRO A 45 -9.21 -30.74 -1.55
CA PRO A 45 -10.48 -30.55 -0.85
C PRO A 45 -10.92 -29.07 -0.75
N TYR A 46 -10.53 -28.24 -1.71
CA TYR A 46 -10.80 -26.79 -1.75
C TYR A 46 -11.52 -26.44 -3.06
N PRO A 47 -12.83 -26.72 -3.17
CA PRO A 47 -13.58 -26.57 -4.42
C PRO A 47 -13.65 -25.12 -4.93
N ASP A 48 -13.67 -24.15 -4.01
CA ASP A 48 -13.78 -22.73 -4.34
C ASP A 48 -12.42 -22.05 -4.59
N SER A 49 -11.34 -22.82 -4.64
CA SER A 49 -10.00 -22.31 -4.95
C SER A 49 -9.98 -21.66 -6.34
N PRO A 50 -9.53 -20.38 -6.47
CA PRO A 50 -9.33 -19.75 -7.77
C PRO A 50 -8.34 -20.52 -8.64
N LEU A 51 -7.32 -21.13 -8.03
CA LEU A 51 -6.34 -21.95 -8.74
C LEU A 51 -7.00 -23.18 -9.39
N ARG A 52 -7.98 -23.78 -8.71
CA ARG A 52 -8.74 -24.90 -9.28
C ARG A 52 -9.59 -24.43 -10.47
N ARG A 53 -10.36 -23.35 -10.32
CA ARG A 53 -11.20 -22.79 -11.40
C ARG A 53 -10.40 -22.41 -12.65
N LEU A 54 -9.16 -21.96 -12.46
CA LEU A 54 -8.28 -21.56 -13.56
C LEU A 54 -7.47 -22.73 -14.17
N GLY A 55 -7.68 -23.97 -13.73
CA GLY A 55 -7.06 -25.15 -14.34
C GLY A 55 -5.61 -25.40 -13.88
N TYR A 56 -5.20 -24.90 -12.71
CA TYR A 56 -3.91 -25.25 -12.13
C TYR A 56 -3.97 -26.61 -11.44
N GLY A 57 -2.88 -27.36 -11.54
CA GLY A 57 -2.68 -28.63 -10.83
C GLY A 57 -1.75 -28.39 -9.65
N PRO A 58 -0.44 -28.68 -9.75
CA PRO A 58 0.47 -28.51 -8.61
C PRO A 58 0.50 -27.08 -8.06
N GLY A 59 0.47 -26.97 -6.73
CA GLY A 59 0.48 -25.70 -5.99
C GLY A 59 1.47 -25.75 -4.83
N LEU A 60 2.20 -24.67 -4.62
CA LEU A 60 3.14 -24.48 -3.53
C LEU A 60 2.92 -23.09 -2.94
N MET A 61 2.72 -23.02 -1.63
CA MET A 61 2.40 -21.79 -0.91
C MET A 61 3.30 -21.64 0.31
N VAL A 62 3.77 -20.43 0.56
CA VAL A 62 4.60 -20.09 1.72
C VAL A 62 4.09 -18.82 2.39
N PRO A 63 4.23 -18.70 3.72
CA PRO A 63 3.84 -17.49 4.42
C PRO A 63 4.83 -16.35 4.12
N LEU A 64 4.32 -15.13 4.04
CA LEU A 64 5.11 -13.90 4.06
C LEU A 64 5.20 -13.41 5.52
N GLY A 65 6.25 -13.85 6.21
CA GLY A 65 6.44 -13.62 7.64
C GLY A 65 6.29 -14.91 8.44
N ALA A 66 6.21 -14.78 9.76
CA ALA A 66 6.06 -15.90 10.69
C ALA A 66 5.06 -15.54 11.78
N VAL A 67 4.38 -16.55 12.34
CA VAL A 67 3.44 -16.34 13.45
C VAL A 67 4.16 -15.65 14.62
N PRO A 68 3.54 -14.64 15.27
CA PRO A 68 2.14 -14.18 15.10
C PRO A 68 1.92 -13.12 14.01
N ALA A 69 2.94 -12.76 13.23
CA ALA A 69 2.90 -11.70 12.22
C ALA A 69 3.07 -12.26 10.79
N VAL A 70 2.05 -12.98 10.30
CA VAL A 70 1.98 -13.36 8.88
C VAL A 70 1.26 -12.25 8.10
N HIS A 71 1.97 -11.60 7.19
CA HIS A 71 1.46 -10.47 6.41
C HIS A 71 0.69 -10.91 5.16
N GLY A 72 0.85 -12.17 4.74
CA GLY A 72 0.19 -12.73 3.57
C GLY A 72 0.75 -14.09 3.16
N VAL A 73 0.40 -14.53 1.95
CA VAL A 73 0.83 -15.81 1.38
C VAL A 73 1.37 -15.59 -0.02
N LEU A 74 2.54 -16.14 -0.30
CA LEU A 74 3.11 -16.21 -1.64
C LEU A 74 2.83 -17.60 -2.22
N ALA A 75 2.24 -17.63 -3.43
CA ALA A 75 1.84 -18.86 -4.09
C ALA A 75 2.53 -19.03 -5.46
N LEU A 76 2.95 -20.26 -5.75
CA LEU A 76 3.33 -20.73 -7.06
C LEU A 76 2.38 -21.84 -7.50
N ALA A 77 1.95 -21.79 -8.76
CA ALA A 77 1.05 -22.80 -9.33
C ALA A 77 1.52 -23.21 -10.73
N LYS A 78 1.41 -24.49 -11.05
CA LYS A 78 1.65 -25.04 -12.39
C LYS A 78 0.32 -25.47 -13.00
N ARG A 79 0.21 -25.42 -14.33
CA ARG A 79 -0.96 -25.99 -15.05
C ARG A 79 -1.12 -27.48 -14.70
N SER A 80 -2.35 -27.97 -14.78
CA SER A 80 -2.64 -29.39 -14.57
C SER A 80 -1.81 -30.29 -15.49
N GLY A 81 -1.46 -31.49 -15.00
CA GLY A 81 -0.60 -32.45 -15.71
C GLY A 81 0.91 -32.18 -15.62
N ARG A 82 1.34 -31.10 -14.95
CA ARG A 82 2.77 -30.84 -14.67
C ARG A 82 3.24 -31.59 -13.41
N LEU A 83 4.55 -31.81 -13.30
CA LEU A 83 5.15 -32.44 -12.12
C LEU A 83 4.99 -31.58 -10.86
N PRO A 84 4.77 -32.20 -9.69
CA PRO A 84 4.74 -31.52 -8.40
C PRO A 84 5.97 -30.65 -8.12
N PHE A 85 5.84 -29.72 -7.17
CA PHE A 85 6.99 -28.96 -6.67
C PHE A 85 7.90 -29.85 -5.83
N SER A 86 9.20 -29.69 -6.01
CA SER A 86 10.21 -30.42 -5.25
C SER A 86 10.44 -29.80 -3.87
N ALA A 87 11.15 -30.53 -3.00
CA ALA A 87 11.59 -29.97 -1.72
C ALA A 87 12.52 -28.75 -1.91
N ALA A 88 13.33 -28.75 -2.97
CA ALA A 88 14.21 -27.62 -3.31
C ALA A 88 13.40 -26.39 -3.73
N ASP A 89 12.34 -26.56 -4.53
CA ASP A 89 11.44 -25.46 -4.91
C ASP A 89 10.80 -24.82 -3.67
N ARG A 90 10.36 -25.66 -2.71
CA ARG A 90 9.80 -25.21 -1.43
C ARG A 90 10.80 -24.43 -0.61
N GLN A 91 12.04 -24.94 -0.47
CA GLN A 91 13.08 -24.27 0.30
C GLN A 91 13.44 -22.91 -0.31
N MET A 92 13.59 -22.85 -1.63
CA MET A 92 13.89 -21.62 -2.35
C MET A 92 12.77 -20.59 -2.20
N LEU A 93 11.50 -21.00 -2.40
CA LEU A 93 10.37 -20.10 -2.27
C LEU A 93 10.21 -19.58 -0.84
N HIS A 94 10.44 -20.43 0.17
CA HIS A 94 10.35 -20.03 1.56
C HIS A 94 11.44 -19.01 1.95
N ALA A 95 12.69 -19.23 1.50
CA ALA A 95 13.77 -18.26 1.69
C ALA A 95 13.46 -16.91 1.05
N PHE A 96 12.93 -16.92 -0.18
CA PHE A 96 12.49 -15.71 -0.87
C PHE A 96 11.38 -14.98 -0.12
N ALA A 97 10.39 -15.72 0.38
CA ALA A 97 9.28 -15.15 1.17
C ALA A 97 9.78 -14.49 2.46
N GLY A 98 10.81 -15.04 3.11
CA GLY A 98 11.46 -14.41 4.25
C GLY A 98 12.07 -13.03 3.91
N GLN A 99 12.74 -12.90 2.76
CA GLN A 99 13.27 -11.62 2.31
C GLN A 99 12.16 -10.63 1.91
N ALA A 100 11.13 -11.11 1.24
CA ALA A 100 9.97 -10.30 0.85
C ALA A 100 9.22 -9.76 2.08
N ALA A 101 9.08 -10.56 3.13
CA ALA A 101 8.46 -10.14 4.39
C ALA A 101 9.21 -8.96 5.03
N ILE A 102 10.54 -9.02 5.12
CA ILE A 102 11.38 -7.91 5.63
C ILE A 102 11.18 -6.65 4.80
N ALA A 103 11.16 -6.77 3.47
CA ALA A 103 10.96 -5.64 2.58
C ALA A 103 9.56 -5.01 2.75
N LEU A 104 8.53 -5.84 2.95
CA LEU A 104 7.17 -5.40 3.21
C LEU A 104 7.06 -4.66 4.54
N GLU A 105 7.64 -5.21 5.61
CA GLU A 105 7.67 -4.57 6.95
C GLU A 105 8.37 -3.21 6.91
N LEU A 106 9.50 -3.11 6.20
CA LEU A 106 10.22 -1.85 6.02
C LEU A 106 9.39 -0.84 5.22
N ALA A 107 8.69 -1.28 4.17
CA ALA A 107 7.81 -0.42 3.38
C ALA A 107 6.60 0.06 4.19
N GLU A 108 6.00 -0.80 5.01
CA GLU A 108 4.90 -0.44 5.91
C GLU A 108 5.35 0.55 6.98
N THR A 109 6.52 0.32 7.59
CA THR A 109 7.12 1.22 8.59
C THR A 109 7.38 2.60 7.98
N ARG A 110 7.93 2.67 6.76
CA ARG A 110 8.15 3.94 6.04
C ARG A 110 6.85 4.67 5.77
N ARG A 111 5.82 3.98 5.27
CA ARG A 111 4.49 4.57 5.02
C ARG A 111 3.83 5.09 6.31
N ALA A 112 4.00 4.36 7.42
CA ALA A 112 3.49 4.79 8.72
C ALA A 112 4.21 6.05 9.21
N ALA A 113 5.54 6.13 9.06
CA ALA A 113 6.33 7.30 9.40
C ALA A 113 5.98 8.52 8.54
N GLU A 114 5.79 8.35 7.22
CA GLU A 114 5.33 9.42 6.32
C GLU A 114 3.95 9.96 6.74
N ARG A 115 3.03 9.07 7.14
CA ARG A 115 1.69 9.46 7.62
C ARG A 115 1.74 10.21 8.95
N LEU A 116 2.70 9.91 9.82
CA LEU A 116 2.93 10.64 11.06
C LEU A 116 3.62 11.99 10.81
N GLY A 117 4.58 12.07 9.89
CA GLY A 117 5.22 13.34 9.51
C GLY A 117 4.23 14.35 8.90
N LEU A 118 3.21 13.88 8.17
CA LEU A 118 2.10 14.73 7.68
C LEU A 118 1.18 15.25 8.81
N LEU A 119 1.13 14.57 9.96
CA LEU A 119 0.37 15.02 11.13
C LEU A 119 1.19 15.99 11.98
N GLU A 120 2.50 15.77 12.13
CA GLU A 120 3.41 16.70 12.81
C GLU A 120 3.49 18.06 12.08
N ASP A 121 3.39 18.08 10.76
CA ASP A 121 3.35 19.34 10.00
C ASP A 121 2.02 20.11 10.22
N ARG A 122 0.91 19.41 10.47
CA ARG A 122 -0.37 20.05 10.83
C ARG A 122 -0.36 20.64 12.25
N ASP A 123 0.24 19.96 13.21
CA ASP A 123 0.37 20.48 14.58
C ASP A 123 1.39 21.61 14.67
N ARG A 124 2.46 21.58 13.86
CA ARG A 124 3.41 22.68 13.72
C ARG A 124 2.80 23.88 13.02
N ILE A 125 2.01 23.71 11.95
CA ILE A 125 1.28 24.83 11.32
C ILE A 125 0.25 25.42 12.30
N ALA A 126 -0.44 24.59 13.09
CA ALA A 126 -1.36 25.07 14.11
C ALA A 126 -0.62 25.84 15.23
N LYS A 127 0.55 25.38 15.66
CA LYS A 127 1.36 26.00 16.71
C LYS A 127 2.09 27.26 16.24
N ASP A 128 2.68 27.24 15.04
CA ASP A 128 3.34 28.40 14.42
C ASP A 128 2.33 29.50 14.06
N LEU A 129 1.07 29.15 13.77
CA LEU A 129 -0.02 30.13 13.62
C LEU A 129 -0.47 30.72 14.97
N HIS A 130 -0.39 29.95 16.07
CA HIS A 130 -0.74 30.44 17.41
C HIS A 130 0.34 31.33 18.04
N ASP A 131 1.62 31.13 17.70
CA ASP A 131 2.73 31.87 18.33
C ASP A 131 3.12 33.19 17.62
N VAL A 132 2.48 33.57 16.49
CA VAL A 132 2.86 34.78 15.71
C VAL A 132 1.90 35.97 15.86
N VAL A 133 0.79 35.87 16.62
CA VAL A 133 -0.20 36.97 16.75
C VAL A 133 0.06 37.96 17.91
N ILE A 134 1.14 37.82 18.68
CA ILE A 134 1.45 38.79 19.74
C ILE A 134 2.90 39.28 19.64
N GLN A 135 3.16 40.24 18.74
CA GLN A 135 3.97 41.42 19.10
C GLN A 135 3.77 42.58 18.11
N LEU A 136 2.89 43.50 18.49
CA LEU A 136 2.88 44.90 18.04
C LEU A 136 4.20 45.56 18.49
N THR A 137 4.92 46.29 17.62
CA THR A 137 5.68 47.54 17.93
C THR A 137 6.19 48.24 16.65
N LEU A 138 6.27 49.57 16.73
CA LEU A 138 6.47 50.63 15.73
C LEU A 138 7.93 50.92 15.30
N THR A 139 8.07 51.42 14.06
CA THR A 139 9.00 52.44 13.47
C THR A 139 10.53 52.34 13.64
N VAL A 140 11.30 52.47 12.53
CA VAL A 140 12.26 53.59 12.25
C VAL A 140 12.93 53.46 10.88
N SER A 141 12.85 54.58 10.12
CA SER A 141 13.77 55.23 9.18
C SER A 141 14.66 54.43 8.21
N GLY A 142 14.80 54.95 6.99
CA GLY A 142 15.84 54.54 6.05
C GLY A 142 15.65 55.10 4.65
N ASP A 143 15.94 56.38 4.51
CA ASP A 143 16.09 57.15 3.29
C ASP A 143 16.96 56.46 2.21
N GLY A 144 16.73 56.79 0.93
CA GLY A 144 17.67 56.45 -0.15
C GLY A 144 17.04 55.92 -1.44
N ALA A 145 16.60 56.84 -2.29
CA ALA A 145 16.17 56.56 -3.66
C ALA A 145 17.34 56.10 -4.55
N VAL A 146 17.13 55.02 -5.32
CA VAL A 146 17.88 54.69 -6.54
C VAL A 146 16.89 54.38 -7.66
N PRO A 147 16.80 55.22 -8.72
CA PRO A 147 15.96 54.94 -9.89
C PRO A 147 16.74 54.12 -10.91
N GLY A 148 16.20 52.96 -11.33
CA GLY A 148 16.76 52.21 -12.47
C GLY A 148 16.55 50.70 -12.49
N GLY A 149 15.93 50.09 -11.48
CA GLY A 149 15.61 48.65 -11.47
C GLY A 149 14.16 48.38 -11.86
N ALA A 150 13.94 47.81 -13.05
CA ALA A 150 12.62 47.33 -13.47
C ALA A 150 12.13 46.24 -12.49
N ARG A 151 10.97 46.48 -11.86
CA ARG A 151 10.34 45.58 -10.88
C ARG A 151 9.27 44.77 -11.59
N LEU A 152 9.49 43.47 -11.75
CA LEU A 152 8.48 42.54 -12.25
C LEU A 152 7.37 42.40 -11.20
N ARG A 153 6.14 42.78 -11.56
CA ARG A 153 4.95 42.63 -10.72
C ARG A 153 4.25 41.34 -11.11
N TRP A 154 4.27 40.34 -10.22
CA TRP A 154 3.41 39.17 -10.34
C TRP A 154 1.97 39.55 -9.99
N HIS A 155 1.03 39.26 -10.88
CA HIS A 155 -0.41 39.38 -10.62
C HIS A 155 -0.96 37.97 -10.41
N VAL A 156 -1.45 37.69 -9.20
CA VAL A 156 -2.25 36.49 -8.92
C VAL A 156 -3.71 36.87 -9.17
N PRO A 157 -4.43 36.25 -10.10
CA PRO A 157 -5.86 36.53 -10.27
C PRO A 157 -6.63 35.94 -9.09
N LEU A 158 -7.40 36.77 -8.40
CA LEU A 158 -8.39 36.30 -7.44
C LEU A 158 -9.55 35.64 -8.21
N PRO A 159 -10.09 34.50 -7.75
CA PRO A 159 -11.33 33.97 -8.30
C PRO A 159 -12.48 34.94 -8.05
N ALA A 160 -13.40 35.06 -9.02
CA ALA A 160 -14.61 35.84 -8.89
C ALA A 160 -15.44 35.34 -7.70
N ASP A 161 -15.95 36.28 -6.92
CA ASP A 161 -16.81 36.08 -5.76
C ASP A 161 -18.01 35.15 -6.08
N PRO A 162 -18.21 34.03 -5.37
CA PRO A 162 -19.37 33.16 -5.52
C PRO A 162 -20.51 33.48 -4.54
N THR A 163 -20.67 34.72 -4.05
CA THR A 163 -21.80 35.11 -3.17
C THR A 163 -22.89 35.92 -3.84
N ALA A 164 -23.15 35.68 -5.14
CA ALA A 164 -24.42 36.02 -5.77
C ALA A 164 -25.47 34.90 -5.57
N TYR A 165 -25.77 34.56 -4.32
CA TYR A 165 -27.02 33.87 -3.97
C TYR A 165 -27.37 34.12 -2.50
N GLY A 166 -28.40 34.91 -2.26
CA GLY A 166 -29.04 35.03 -0.95
C GLY A 166 -29.50 36.44 -0.61
N ASP A 167 -30.50 36.96 -1.31
CA ASP A 167 -31.43 37.94 -0.75
C ASP A 167 -32.76 37.86 -1.51
N ARG A 168 -33.62 36.94 -1.06
CA ARG A 168 -35.07 36.95 -1.24
C ARG A 168 -35.71 36.37 0.01
N GLU A 169 -35.96 37.23 0.98
CA GLU A 169 -37.08 37.06 1.92
C GLU A 169 -37.66 38.44 2.24
N SER A 170 -38.79 38.74 1.60
CA SER A 170 -39.87 39.61 2.06
C SER A 170 -41.11 39.26 1.23
#